data_AF-A0A813EX24-F1
#
_entry.id   AF-A0A813EX24-F1
#
_cell.length_a   1.000
_cell.length_b   1.000
_cell.length_c   1.000
_cell.angle_alpha   90.00
_cell.angle_beta   90.00
_cell.angle_gamma   90.00
#
_symmetry.space_group_name_H-M   'P 1'
#
loop_
_entity.id
_entity.type
_entity.pdbx_description
1 polymer ?
#
loop_
_entity_poly.entity_id
_entity_poly.type
_entity_poly.pdbx_seq_one_letter_code
_entity_poly.pdbx_strand_id
1 'polypeptide(L)'
;VPFGYEPQLLAWQYRNGVSIFGCDGFAVYSNTTVQLAPNLVSRVVDSNLHCDYGGDSNSALNAWIFMAVWRQVIIDGDYLNFPWTVKVDPDAVFFPNRLRPLLREHQGSGYINNCKYGMHGPIEVLERRAVDALAEDYSKSWDGKAPKRCATEQHFGQYGEDMFM
;
A
#
# COMPACT_ATOMS: atom_id res chain seq x y z
N VAL A 1 6.82 -3.77 9.13
CA VAL A 1 6.68 -4.92 10.05
C VAL A 1 7.33 -6.16 9.46
N PRO A 2 8.06 -7.01 10.21
CA PRO A 2 7.79 -7.41 11.60
C PRO A 2 8.72 -6.79 12.64
N PHE A 3 9.68 -5.98 12.22
CA PHE A 3 10.74 -5.48 13.10
C PHE A 3 10.38 -4.14 13.75
N GLY A 4 11.17 -3.74 14.75
CA GLY A 4 11.06 -2.42 15.38
C GLY A 4 9.80 -2.25 16.23
N TYR A 5 9.34 -1.00 16.34
CA TYR A 5 8.21 -0.61 17.19
C TYR A 5 6.84 -0.77 16.50
N GLU A 6 6.82 -0.95 15.18
CA GLU A 6 5.60 -0.99 14.37
C GLU A 6 4.61 -2.10 14.79
N PRO A 7 5.02 -3.33 15.18
CA PRO A 7 4.06 -4.34 15.64
C PRO A 7 3.28 -3.88 16.87
N GLN A 8 3.96 -3.20 17.81
CA GLN A 8 3.33 -2.67 19.03
C GLN A 8 2.41 -1.50 18.70
N LEU A 9 2.81 -0.64 17.76
CA LEU A 9 1.99 0.46 17.27
C LEU A 9 0.72 -0.05 16.57
N LEU A 10 0.83 -1.03 15.67
CA LEU A 10 -0.34 -1.64 15.02
C LEU A 10 -1.26 -2.33 16.03
N ALA A 11 -0.71 -3.04 17.01
CA ALA A 11 -1.49 -3.64 18.09
C ALA A 11 -2.24 -2.59 18.92
N TRP A 12 -1.64 -1.42 19.12
CA TRP A 12 -2.30 -0.28 19.77
C TRP A 12 -3.37 0.35 18.89
N GLN A 13 -3.08 0.58 17.60
CA GLN A 13 -4.04 1.13 16.64
C GLN A 13 -5.28 0.23 16.51
N TYR A 14 -5.08 -1.09 16.45
CA TYR A 14 -6.15 -2.09 16.41
C TYR A 14 -7.05 -2.03 17.65
N ARG A 15 -6.45 -1.98 18.85
CA ARG A 15 -7.20 -1.89 20.11
C ARG A 15 -8.03 -0.62 20.24
N ASN A 16 -7.63 0.45 19.56
CA ASN A 16 -8.34 1.74 19.59
C ASN A 16 -9.25 1.96 18.37
N GLY A 17 -9.27 1.04 17.40
CA GLY A 17 -10.07 1.19 16.17
C GLY A 17 -9.68 2.41 15.32
N VAL A 18 -8.39 2.77 15.31
CA VAL A 18 -7.86 3.94 14.58
C VAL A 18 -7.01 3.52 13.38
N SER A 19 -6.61 4.49 12.55
CA SER A 19 -5.93 4.22 11.28
C SER A 19 -6.75 3.27 10.39
N ILE A 20 -6.14 2.31 9.72
CA ILE A 20 -6.82 1.33 8.84
C ILE A 20 -7.90 0.52 9.57
N PHE A 21 -7.81 0.37 10.89
CA PHE A 21 -8.78 -0.39 11.68
C PHE A 21 -10.12 0.34 11.88
N GLY A 22 -10.23 1.60 11.43
CA GLY A 22 -11.49 2.33 11.32
C GLY A 22 -12.15 2.25 9.93
N CYS A 23 -11.56 1.50 8.99
CA CYS A 23 -12.14 1.23 7.67
C CYS A 23 -13.20 0.12 7.71
N ASP A 24 -13.97 -0.03 6.64
CA ASP A 24 -15.01 -1.06 6.52
C ASP A 24 -14.43 -2.48 6.40
N GLY A 25 -13.15 -2.58 6.03
CA GLY A 25 -12.34 -3.78 6.06
C GLY A 25 -10.85 -3.42 6.15
N PHE A 26 -10.03 -4.34 6.63
CA PHE A 26 -8.59 -4.12 6.79
C PHE A 26 -7.80 -5.43 6.63
N ALA A 27 -6.54 -5.30 6.25
CA ALA A 27 -5.54 -6.34 6.28
C ALA A 27 -4.19 -5.72 6.65
N VAL A 28 -3.31 -6.51 7.26
CA VAL A 28 -1.92 -6.12 7.52
C VAL A 28 -1.01 -7.09 6.78
N TYR A 29 0.02 -6.57 6.11
CA TYR A 29 0.96 -7.37 5.33
C TYR A 29 2.36 -7.35 5.94
N SER A 30 3.08 -8.47 5.87
CA SER A 30 4.46 -8.60 6.34
C SER A 30 5.18 -9.71 5.56
N ASN A 31 6.51 -9.84 5.67
CA ASN A 31 7.28 -10.92 5.05
C ASN A 31 7.14 -12.26 5.78
N THR A 32 6.52 -12.24 6.96
CA THR A 32 6.25 -13.40 7.79
C THR A 32 4.90 -13.25 8.47
N THR A 33 4.37 -14.35 9.00
CA THR A 33 3.17 -14.31 9.83
C THR A 33 3.50 -13.69 11.19
N VAL A 34 2.84 -12.59 11.52
CA VAL A 34 3.00 -11.86 12.78
C VAL A 34 1.67 -11.83 13.50
N GLN A 35 1.64 -12.35 14.73
CA GLN A 35 0.49 -12.17 15.62
C GLN A 35 0.55 -10.77 16.25
N LEU A 36 -0.33 -9.87 15.81
CA LEU A 36 -0.35 -8.47 16.27
C LEU A 36 -1.30 -8.28 17.47
N ALA A 37 -2.42 -8.99 17.49
CA ALA A 37 -3.39 -9.05 18.59
C ALA A 37 -4.18 -10.37 18.51
N PRO A 38 -4.94 -10.83 19.52
CA PRO A 38 -5.58 -12.15 19.53
C PRO A 38 -6.37 -12.52 18.25
N ASN A 39 -6.99 -11.54 17.59
CA ASN A 39 -7.76 -11.73 16.35
C ASN A 39 -7.19 -10.94 15.16
N LEU A 40 -5.89 -10.60 15.21
CA LEU A 40 -5.20 -9.87 14.15
C LEU A 40 -3.86 -10.53 13.86
N VAL A 41 -3.76 -11.10 12.65
CA VAL A 41 -2.56 -11.75 12.12
C VAL A 41 -2.23 -11.11 10.78
N SER A 42 -0.94 -10.87 10.52
CA SER A 42 -0.50 -10.37 9.21
C SER A 42 -0.56 -11.45 8.13
N ARG A 43 -0.74 -11.02 6.89
CA ARG A 43 -0.65 -11.82 5.67
C ARG A 43 0.76 -11.76 5.11
N VAL A 44 1.23 -12.88 4.59
CA VAL A 44 2.61 -13.02 4.09
C VAL A 44 2.71 -12.45 2.68
N VAL A 45 3.77 -11.68 2.43
CA VAL A 45 4.16 -11.16 1.11
C VAL A 45 5.54 -11.68 0.75
N ASP A 46 5.73 -12.06 -0.52
CA ASP A 46 7.03 -12.48 -1.08
C ASP A 46 7.95 -11.25 -1.28
N SER A 47 8.48 -10.74 -0.18
CA SER A 47 9.42 -9.61 -0.11
C SER A 47 10.23 -9.74 1.18
N ASN A 48 11.50 -9.31 1.20
CA ASN A 48 12.27 -9.28 2.44
C ASN A 48 11.98 -8.04 3.30
N LEU A 49 11.25 -7.04 2.78
CA LEU A 49 10.90 -5.77 3.43
C LEU A 49 12.09 -4.91 3.90
N HIS A 50 13.25 -5.07 3.29
CA HIS A 50 14.43 -4.24 3.51
C HIS A 50 14.70 -3.38 2.29
N CYS A 51 14.94 -2.09 2.44
CA CYS A 51 15.37 -1.25 1.33
C CYS A 51 16.67 -0.53 1.67
N ASP A 52 17.44 -0.23 0.62
CA ASP A 52 18.53 0.72 0.73
C ASP A 52 17.98 2.16 0.74
N TYR A 53 18.86 3.10 1.08
CA TYR A 53 18.58 4.53 0.96
C TYR A 53 19.41 5.11 -0.20
N GLY A 54 18.84 6.04 -0.96
CA GLY A 54 19.53 6.62 -2.10
C GLY A 54 18.74 7.72 -2.80
N GLY A 55 19.17 8.07 -4.01
CA GLY A 55 18.63 9.22 -4.75
C GLY A 55 19.10 10.57 -4.21
N ASP A 56 18.67 11.64 -4.88
CA ASP A 56 19.13 13.02 -4.61
C ASP A 56 18.72 13.52 -3.21
N SER A 57 17.68 12.93 -2.63
CA SER A 57 17.14 13.26 -1.30
C SER A 57 17.46 12.23 -0.21
N ASN A 58 18.25 11.19 -0.51
CA ASN A 58 18.52 10.07 0.40
C ASN A 58 17.23 9.39 0.94
N SER A 59 16.28 9.14 0.03
CA SER A 59 14.99 8.50 0.31
C SER A 59 15.11 6.98 0.39
N ALA A 60 14.14 6.32 1.02
CA ALA A 60 14.03 4.87 1.04
C ALA A 60 13.72 4.35 -0.38
N LEU A 61 14.48 3.37 -0.88
CA LEU A 61 14.30 2.78 -2.21
C LEU A 61 13.41 1.54 -2.15
N ASN A 62 12.16 1.74 -1.71
CA ASN A 62 11.22 0.71 -1.28
C ASN A 62 10.07 0.44 -2.26
N ALA A 63 10.03 1.03 -3.46
CA ALA A 63 8.99 0.74 -4.46
C ALA A 63 8.75 -0.76 -4.70
N TRP A 64 9.82 -1.55 -4.73
CA TRP A 64 9.73 -2.99 -4.95
C TRP A 64 8.98 -3.73 -3.81
N ILE A 65 9.04 -3.20 -2.58
CA ILE A 65 8.27 -3.70 -1.44
C ILE A 65 6.78 -3.48 -1.69
N PHE A 66 6.39 -2.27 -2.12
CA PHE A 66 4.98 -1.98 -2.37
C PHE A 66 4.44 -2.66 -3.63
N MET A 67 5.27 -2.87 -4.66
CA MET A 67 4.90 -3.73 -5.78
C MET A 67 4.57 -5.15 -5.31
N ALA A 68 5.33 -5.71 -4.35
CA ALA A 68 5.01 -7.02 -3.79
C ALA A 68 3.73 -6.99 -2.93
N VAL A 69 3.51 -5.92 -2.13
CA VAL A 69 2.31 -5.76 -1.30
C VAL A 69 1.06 -5.61 -2.16
N TRP A 70 1.04 -4.73 -3.16
CA TRP A 70 -0.11 -4.57 -4.05
C TRP A 70 -0.42 -5.82 -4.85
N ARG A 71 0.61 -6.55 -5.29
CA ARG A 71 0.43 -7.87 -5.88
C ARG A 71 -0.31 -8.81 -4.94
N GLN A 72 0.07 -8.84 -3.66
CA GLN A 72 -0.63 -9.67 -2.67
C GLN A 72 -2.07 -9.18 -2.42
N VAL A 73 -2.32 -7.87 -2.37
CA VAL A 73 -3.68 -7.30 -2.27
C VAL A 73 -4.55 -7.75 -3.45
N ILE A 74 -4.01 -7.76 -4.66
CA ILE A 74 -4.70 -8.22 -5.88
C ILE A 74 -5.00 -9.73 -5.78
N ILE A 75 -4.02 -10.54 -5.35
CA ILE A 75 -4.19 -12.00 -5.18
C ILE A 75 -5.25 -12.32 -4.13
N ASP A 76 -5.25 -11.60 -3.00
CA ASP A 76 -6.21 -11.80 -1.91
C ASP A 76 -7.64 -11.42 -2.33
N GLY A 77 -7.79 -10.46 -3.24
CA GLY A 77 -9.07 -10.10 -3.86
C GLY A 77 -10.06 -9.36 -2.94
N ASP A 78 -9.74 -9.13 -1.67
CA ASP A 78 -10.61 -8.43 -0.72
C ASP A 78 -11.03 -7.04 -1.20
N TYR A 79 -10.18 -6.37 -1.97
CA TYR A 79 -10.44 -5.04 -2.54
C TYR A 79 -11.71 -5.02 -3.40
N LEU A 80 -12.11 -6.15 -3.99
CA LEU A 80 -13.33 -6.29 -4.80
C LEU A 80 -14.61 -6.05 -3.99
N ASN A 81 -14.56 -6.17 -2.66
CA ASN A 81 -15.70 -5.94 -1.78
C ASN A 81 -15.91 -4.45 -1.46
N PHE A 82 -14.94 -3.58 -1.78
CA PHE A 82 -14.95 -2.17 -1.41
C PHE A 82 -14.82 -1.27 -2.66
N PRO A 83 -15.43 -0.07 -2.67
CA PRO A 83 -15.30 0.86 -3.80
C PRO A 83 -13.90 1.48 -3.88
N TRP A 84 -13.24 1.59 -2.72
CA TRP A 84 -11.93 2.20 -2.56
C TRP A 84 -11.05 1.32 -1.67
N THR A 85 -9.76 1.30 -1.96
CA THR A 85 -8.72 0.63 -1.18
C THR A 85 -7.63 1.64 -0.86
N VAL A 86 -7.14 1.58 0.38
CA VAL A 86 -6.08 2.46 0.86
C VAL A 86 -4.94 1.63 1.40
N LYS A 87 -3.73 1.83 0.87
CA LYS A 87 -2.49 1.37 1.51
C LYS A 87 -2.00 2.47 2.43
N VAL A 88 -1.63 2.12 3.66
CA VAL A 88 -1.14 3.02 4.69
C VAL A 88 0.06 2.38 5.37
N ASP A 89 1.16 3.12 5.53
CA ASP A 89 2.29 2.62 6.32
C ASP A 89 1.94 2.51 7.81
N PRO A 90 2.57 1.58 8.56
CA PRO A 90 2.22 1.31 9.95
C PRO A 90 2.32 2.54 10.88
N ASP A 91 3.26 3.45 10.61
CA ASP A 91 3.54 4.64 11.40
C ASP A 91 2.86 5.92 10.89
N ALA A 92 2.09 5.84 9.80
CA ALA A 92 1.36 6.96 9.27
C ALA A 92 0.12 7.31 10.11
N VAL A 93 -0.09 8.61 10.32
CA VAL A 93 -1.29 9.12 10.98
C VAL A 93 -2.42 9.22 9.95
N PHE A 94 -3.31 8.23 9.96
CA PHE A 94 -4.42 8.13 9.02
C PHE A 94 -5.79 8.24 9.71
N PHE A 95 -6.71 9.00 9.11
CA PHE A 95 -8.07 9.21 9.61
C PHE A 95 -9.11 8.82 8.54
N PRO A 96 -9.69 7.61 8.61
CA PRO A 96 -10.72 7.17 7.65
C PRO A 96 -11.88 8.15 7.54
N ASN A 97 -12.30 8.75 8.67
CA ASN A 97 -13.41 9.71 8.70
C ASN A 97 -13.12 11.02 7.95
N ARG A 98 -11.84 11.39 7.78
CA ARG A 98 -11.45 12.54 6.96
C ARG A 98 -11.37 12.17 5.48
N LEU A 99 -10.98 10.94 5.16
CA LEU A 99 -10.88 10.47 3.78
C LEU A 99 -12.26 10.21 3.14
N ARG A 100 -13.20 9.61 3.89
CA ARG A 100 -14.55 9.27 3.38
C ARG A 100 -15.28 10.40 2.64
N PRO A 101 -15.39 11.64 3.16
CA PRO A 101 -16.05 12.73 2.42
C PRO A 101 -15.31 13.09 1.12
N LEU A 102 -13.97 13.13 1.14
CA LEU A 102 -13.16 13.38 -0.07
C LEU A 102 -13.45 12.33 -1.15
N LEU A 103 -13.52 11.05 -0.78
CA LEU A 103 -13.80 9.97 -1.75
C LEU A 103 -15.18 10.06 -2.40
N ARG A 104 -16.16 10.69 -1.73
CA ARG A 104 -17.49 10.92 -2.33
C ARG A 104 -17.43 11.99 -3.41
N GLU A 105 -16.58 13.00 -3.24
CA GLU A 105 -16.38 14.08 -4.21
C GLU A 105 -15.52 13.64 -5.40
N HIS A 106 -14.73 12.56 -5.23
CA HIS A 106 -13.78 12.06 -6.23
C HIS A 106 -14.18 10.72 -6.87
N GLN A 107 -15.46 10.32 -6.80
CA GLN A 107 -15.93 9.14 -7.55
C GLN A 107 -15.63 9.30 -9.05
N GLY A 108 -15.11 8.25 -9.69
CA GLY A 108 -14.73 8.35 -11.10
C GLY A 108 -13.33 8.93 -11.34
N SER A 109 -12.57 9.30 -10.30
CA SER A 109 -11.18 9.78 -10.44
C SER A 109 -10.15 8.67 -10.58
N GLY A 110 -10.41 7.48 -10.01
CA GLY A 110 -9.58 6.29 -10.17
C GLY A 110 -8.55 6.17 -9.06
N TYR A 111 -7.85 7.26 -8.75
CA TYR A 111 -6.99 7.36 -7.58
C TYR A 111 -6.96 8.80 -7.07
N ILE A 112 -6.46 9.00 -5.85
CA ILE A 112 -6.26 10.34 -5.28
C ILE A 112 -4.81 10.74 -5.46
N ASN A 113 -4.57 11.76 -6.29
CA ASN A 113 -3.25 12.34 -6.41
C ASN A 113 -2.99 13.35 -5.28
N ASN A 114 -2.01 13.06 -4.42
CA ASN A 114 -1.71 13.86 -3.23
C ASN A 114 -0.50 14.81 -3.41
N CYS A 115 0.19 14.76 -4.55
CA CYS A 115 1.32 15.63 -4.85
C CYS A 115 1.30 16.06 -6.33
N LYS A 116 1.97 17.17 -6.66
CA LYS A 116 1.98 17.74 -8.03
C LYS A 116 2.44 16.73 -9.08
N TYR A 117 3.37 15.85 -8.72
CA TYR A 117 4.00 14.93 -9.67
C TYR A 117 3.28 13.58 -9.74
N GLY A 118 2.59 13.15 -8.68
CA GLY A 118 1.89 11.86 -8.60
C GLY A 118 1.70 11.45 -7.14
N MET A 119 1.31 10.20 -6.86
CA MET A 119 1.14 9.75 -5.48
C MET A 119 2.48 9.65 -4.74
N HIS A 120 2.55 10.21 -3.54
CA HIS A 120 3.74 10.23 -2.70
C HIS A 120 3.44 9.83 -1.26
N GLY A 121 4.46 9.29 -0.61
CA GLY A 121 4.52 9.03 0.82
C GLY A 121 3.59 7.91 1.28
N PRO A 122 3.28 7.88 2.58
CA PRO A 122 2.90 6.64 3.24
C PRO A 122 1.44 6.24 3.02
N ILE A 123 0.76 6.85 2.05
CA ILE A 123 -0.64 6.61 1.73
C ILE A 123 -0.90 6.60 0.23
N GLU A 124 -1.52 5.53 -0.24
CA GLU A 124 -1.97 5.38 -1.63
C GLU A 124 -3.46 5.04 -1.63
N VAL A 125 -4.26 5.77 -2.40
CA VAL A 125 -5.72 5.65 -2.37
C VAL A 125 -6.25 5.38 -3.76
N LEU A 126 -6.69 4.15 -4.00
CA LEU A 126 -7.13 3.66 -5.29
C LEU A 126 -8.60 3.26 -5.25
N GLU A 127 -9.32 3.63 -6.30
CA GLU A 127 -10.65 3.11 -6.59
C GLU A 127 -10.51 1.68 -7.14
N ARG A 128 -11.55 0.86 -6.99
CA ARG A 128 -11.53 -0.54 -7.45
C ARG A 128 -11.03 -0.69 -8.89
N ARG A 129 -11.50 0.14 -9.83
CA ARG A 129 -11.08 0.07 -11.23
C ARG A 129 -9.60 0.39 -11.46
N ALA A 130 -8.99 1.18 -10.58
CA ALA A 130 -7.55 1.45 -10.65
C ALA A 130 -6.75 0.25 -10.16
N VAL A 131 -7.23 -0.45 -9.13
CA VAL A 131 -6.65 -1.73 -8.70
C VAL A 131 -6.81 -2.80 -9.79
N ASP A 132 -7.96 -2.84 -10.49
CA ASP A 132 -8.17 -3.75 -11.63
C ASP A 132 -7.21 -3.44 -12.80
N ALA A 133 -7.02 -2.15 -13.13
CA ALA A 133 -6.06 -1.74 -14.15
C ALA A 133 -4.62 -2.08 -13.76
N LEU A 134 -4.28 -1.93 -12.47
CA LEU A 134 -3.00 -2.35 -11.94
C LEU A 134 -2.83 -3.87 -12.09
N ALA A 135 -3.82 -4.67 -11.70
CA ALA A 135 -3.82 -6.12 -11.87
C ALA A 135 -3.63 -6.55 -13.34
N GLU A 136 -4.29 -5.87 -14.27
CA GLU A 136 -4.09 -6.08 -15.71
C GLU A 136 -2.63 -5.80 -16.11
N ASP A 137 -2.01 -4.74 -15.59
CA ASP A 137 -0.60 -4.43 -15.90
C ASP A 137 0.39 -5.44 -15.31
N TYR A 138 0.10 -6.01 -14.13
CA TYR A 138 0.86 -7.16 -13.61
C TYR A 138 0.74 -8.36 -14.56
N SER A 139 -0.44 -8.65 -15.10
CA SER A 139 -0.63 -9.80 -16.00
C SER A 139 0.16 -9.71 -17.32
N LYS A 140 0.63 -8.50 -17.67
CA LYS A 140 1.41 -8.24 -18.88
C LYS A 140 2.92 -8.44 -18.67
N SER A 141 3.40 -8.54 -17.44
CA SER A 141 4.80 -8.82 -17.16
C SER A 141 5.12 -10.30 -17.33
N TRP A 142 6.39 -10.62 -17.55
CA TRP A 142 6.80 -11.98 -17.91
C TRP A 142 6.66 -12.98 -16.75
N ASP A 143 6.77 -12.52 -15.50
CA ASP A 143 6.65 -13.31 -14.27
C ASP A 143 5.44 -12.95 -13.41
N GLY A 144 4.70 -11.89 -13.76
CA GLY A 144 3.59 -11.38 -12.98
C GLY A 144 4.01 -10.83 -11.61
N LYS A 145 5.29 -10.53 -11.37
CA LYS A 145 5.80 -10.04 -10.07
C LYS A 145 5.86 -8.52 -9.96
N ALA A 146 5.85 -7.82 -11.08
CA ALA A 146 5.82 -6.37 -11.14
C ALA A 146 4.82 -5.89 -12.24
N PRO A 147 4.24 -4.69 -12.10
CA PRO A 147 3.45 -4.08 -13.16
C PRO A 147 4.38 -3.75 -14.33
N LYS A 148 4.04 -4.21 -15.54
CA LYS A 148 4.93 -4.13 -16.71
C LYS A 148 5.37 -2.70 -16.97
N ARG A 149 4.44 -1.76 -16.99
CA ARG A 149 4.71 -0.39 -17.41
C ARG A 149 5.59 0.33 -16.41
N CYS A 150 5.22 0.32 -15.13
CA CYS A 150 6.00 1.02 -14.10
C CYS A 150 7.40 0.42 -13.96
N ALA A 151 7.52 -0.91 -14.01
CA ALA A 151 8.81 -1.59 -13.91
C ALA A 151 9.79 -1.21 -15.05
N THR A 152 9.27 -0.83 -16.22
CA THR A 152 10.09 -0.47 -17.38
C THR A 152 10.27 1.03 -17.60
N GLU A 153 9.32 1.86 -17.17
CA GLU A 153 9.28 3.29 -17.48
C GLU A 153 9.77 4.18 -16.33
N GLN A 154 9.92 3.65 -15.10
CA GLN A 154 10.27 4.47 -13.93
C GLN A 154 11.73 4.44 -13.50
N HIS A 155 12.14 5.57 -12.91
CA HIS A 155 13.46 5.76 -12.30
C HIS A 155 13.42 5.45 -10.79
N PHE A 156 13.29 4.17 -10.44
CA PHE A 156 13.21 3.72 -9.03
C PHE A 156 14.38 4.15 -8.14
N GLY A 157 15.55 4.43 -8.72
CA GLY A 157 16.72 4.90 -7.97
C GLY A 157 16.67 6.36 -7.51
N GLN A 158 15.69 7.15 -7.96
CA GLN A 158 15.57 8.58 -7.60
C GLN A 158 14.44 8.87 -6.63
N TYR A 159 13.31 8.16 -6.76
CA TYR A 159 12.06 8.54 -6.07
C TYR A 159 11.58 7.50 -5.04
N GLY A 160 12.21 6.33 -4.91
CA GLY A 160 11.79 5.34 -3.93
C GLY A 160 10.39 4.80 -4.22
N GLU A 161 9.52 4.71 -3.20
CA GLU A 161 8.08 4.43 -3.38
C GLU A 161 7.33 5.55 -4.09
N ASP A 162 7.80 6.79 -4.01
CA ASP A 162 7.07 7.88 -4.62
C ASP A 162 6.98 7.62 -6.12
N MET A 163 5.82 7.97 -6.68
CA MET A 163 5.51 7.82 -8.09
C MET A 163 5.36 6.40 -8.61
N PHE A 164 5.55 5.30 -7.85
CA PHE A 164 5.71 3.96 -8.44
C PHE A 164 4.51 3.38 -9.24
N MET A 165 3.32 4.00 -9.17
CA MET A 165 2.09 3.61 -9.88
C MET A 165 1.66 4.64 -10.91
#